data_AF-A0A257MHA6-F1
#
_entry.id   AF-A0A257MHA6-F1
#
_cell.length_a   1.000
_cell.length_b   1.000
_cell.length_c   1.000
_cell.angle_alpha   90.00
_cell.angle_beta   90.00
_cell.angle_gamma   90.00
#
_symmetry.space_group_name_H-M   'P 1'
#
loop_
_entity.id
_entity.type
_entity.pdbx_description
1 polymer ?
#
loop_
_entity_poly.entity_id
_entity_poly.type
_entity_poly.pdbx_seq_one_letter_code
_entity_poly.pdbx_strand_id
1 'polypeptide(L)'
;MESTINIENVVASTKLAEEFDLHKIEADLEGAEYNKEKFPGLVYRVKAPKAAFLIFTSGKVVCTGAKNVEDVRTVITNMAKTLKSIGFEKIDLEPEIHVQNIVASADLKTDLNLNAIALGLGLENIEYEPEQFPGLVYRIKQPKVVVLIFSSGKLVVTGGKTPEECEEGVHIVRMQLENMGLL
;
A
#
# COMPACT_ATOMS: atom_id res chain seq x y z
N MET A 1 21.10 -12.25 -10.35
CA MET A 1 20.37 -11.00 -10.64
C MET A 1 19.50 -10.73 -9.44
N GLU A 2 19.75 -9.62 -8.73
CA GLU A 2 18.88 -9.16 -7.66
C GLU A 2 17.46 -9.01 -8.22
N SER A 3 16.46 -9.52 -7.50
CA SER A 3 15.08 -9.40 -7.94
C SER A 3 14.63 -7.97 -7.65
N THR A 4 14.67 -7.11 -8.66
CA THR A 4 14.16 -5.73 -8.56
C THR A 4 12.66 -5.78 -8.32
N ILE A 5 12.20 -5.20 -7.21
CA ILE A 5 10.77 -5.06 -6.96
C ILE A 5 10.18 -3.94 -7.82
N ASN A 6 8.89 -4.03 -8.13
CA ASN A 6 8.11 -2.95 -8.71
C ASN A 6 7.06 -2.48 -7.70
N ILE A 7 7.08 -1.21 -7.31
CA ILE A 7 6.07 -0.67 -6.39
C ILE A 7 4.77 -0.47 -7.15
N GLU A 8 3.72 -1.17 -6.72
CA GLU A 8 2.39 -1.11 -7.32
C GLU A 8 1.51 -0.05 -6.65
N ASN A 9 1.68 0.14 -5.35
CA ASN A 9 0.88 1.09 -4.57
C ASN A 9 1.58 1.50 -3.27
N VAL A 10 1.46 2.77 -2.91
CA VAL A 10 1.86 3.31 -1.61
C VAL A 10 0.61 3.89 -0.94
N VAL A 11 0.38 3.47 0.30
CA VAL A 11 -0.62 4.03 1.20
C VAL A 11 0.10 4.82 2.27
N ALA A 12 -0.28 6.08 2.44
CA ALA A 12 0.26 6.93 3.49
C ALA A 12 -0.85 7.67 4.22
N SER A 13 -0.54 8.15 5.40
CA SER A 13 -1.41 9.03 6.15
C SER A 13 -0.65 10.21 6.72
N THR A 14 -1.39 11.29 6.94
CA THR A 14 -0.90 12.50 7.57
C THR A 14 -2.02 13.16 8.37
N LYS A 15 -1.71 14.20 9.15
CA LYS A 15 -2.68 15.08 9.81
C LYS A 15 -2.46 16.48 9.26
N LEU A 16 -3.47 17.02 8.58
CA LEU A 16 -3.38 18.36 7.95
C LEU A 16 -3.98 19.47 8.81
N ALA A 17 -4.88 19.13 9.74
CA ALA A 17 -5.55 20.09 10.62
C ALA A 17 -5.94 19.40 11.94
N GLU A 18 -6.41 20.15 12.93
CA GLU A 18 -7.03 19.55 14.13
C GLU A 18 -8.42 18.97 13.84
N GLU A 19 -9.19 19.65 12.99
CA GLU A 19 -10.54 19.25 12.63
C GLU A 19 -10.90 19.73 11.22
N PHE A 20 -11.74 18.94 10.54
CA PHE A 20 -12.34 19.29 9.26
C PHE A 20 -13.86 19.25 9.34
N ASP A 21 -14.51 20.30 8.83
CA ASP A 21 -15.90 20.26 8.41
C ASP A 21 -15.98 19.65 7.01
N LEU A 22 -16.34 18.36 6.95
CA LEU A 22 -16.39 17.61 5.69
C LEU A 22 -17.50 18.09 4.75
N HIS A 23 -18.60 18.65 5.27
CA HIS A 23 -19.66 19.21 4.41
C HIS A 23 -19.20 20.49 3.73
N LYS A 24 -18.44 21.32 4.45
CA LYS A 24 -17.81 22.51 3.85
C LYS A 24 -16.78 22.10 2.78
N ILE A 25 -15.94 21.11 3.05
CA ILE A 25 -15.00 20.60 2.04
C ILE A 25 -15.75 20.09 0.82
N GLU A 26 -16.80 19.28 1.00
CA GLU A 26 -17.60 18.77 -0.13
C GLU A 26 -18.22 19.89 -0.98
N ALA A 27 -18.74 20.93 -0.33
CA ALA A 27 -19.36 22.07 -1.03
C ALA A 27 -18.35 22.89 -1.84
N ASP A 28 -17.13 23.06 -1.31
CA ASP A 28 -16.11 23.96 -1.90
C ASP A 28 -15.08 23.22 -2.78
N LEU A 29 -14.94 21.89 -2.65
CA LEU A 29 -13.99 21.06 -3.40
C LEU A 29 -14.71 20.24 -4.48
N GLU A 30 -14.63 20.71 -5.73
CA GLU A 30 -15.27 20.04 -6.87
C GLU A 30 -14.82 18.57 -7.02
N GLY A 31 -15.78 17.65 -7.06
CA GLY A 31 -15.53 16.21 -7.18
C GLY A 31 -15.18 15.51 -5.87
N ALA A 32 -15.29 16.19 -4.73
CA ALA A 32 -15.35 15.55 -3.43
C ALA A 32 -16.69 14.83 -3.24
N GLU A 33 -16.65 13.66 -2.62
CA GLU A 33 -17.83 12.84 -2.32
C GLU A 33 -17.89 12.56 -0.82
N TYR A 34 -18.93 13.02 -0.13
CA TYR A 34 -19.13 12.72 1.28
C TYR A 34 -20.52 12.14 1.57
N ASN A 35 -20.55 10.88 1.99
CA ASN A 35 -21.75 10.22 2.46
C ASN A 35 -21.45 9.42 3.72
N LYS A 36 -21.73 10.01 4.89
CA LYS A 36 -21.46 9.44 6.21
C LYS A 36 -22.13 8.09 6.46
N GLU A 37 -23.27 7.82 5.83
CA GLU A 37 -23.97 6.53 5.96
C GLU A 37 -23.23 5.41 5.24
N LYS A 38 -22.51 5.73 4.16
CA LYS A 38 -21.70 4.77 3.38
C LYS A 38 -20.26 4.67 3.88
N PHE A 39 -19.65 5.79 4.22
CA PHE A 39 -18.25 5.85 4.64
C PHE A 39 -18.01 7.07 5.56
N PRO A 40 -17.32 6.92 6.70
CA PRO A 40 -17.14 8.01 7.68
C PRO A 40 -16.24 9.17 7.23
N GLY A 41 -15.53 9.04 6.10
CA GLY A 41 -14.68 10.10 5.56
C GLY A 41 -15.19 10.66 4.24
N LEU A 42 -14.64 11.79 3.82
CA LEU A 42 -14.81 12.34 2.48
C LEU A 42 -13.82 11.69 1.53
N VAL A 43 -14.27 11.34 0.33
CA VAL A 43 -13.44 10.76 -0.73
C VAL A 43 -13.16 11.82 -1.78
N TYR A 44 -11.90 12.00 -2.14
CA TYR A 44 -11.51 12.91 -3.21
C TYR A 44 -10.44 12.28 -4.11
N ARG A 45 -10.53 12.44 -5.43
CA ARG A 45 -9.67 11.74 -6.38
C ARG A 45 -8.98 12.71 -7.33
N VAL A 46 -7.67 12.52 -7.51
CA VAL A 46 -6.84 13.30 -8.44
C VAL A 46 -6.22 12.38 -9.49
N LYS A 47 -6.01 12.92 -10.69
CA LYS A 47 -5.55 12.13 -11.85
C LYS A 47 -4.03 12.20 -12.08
N ALA A 48 -3.37 13.30 -11.71
CA ALA A 48 -1.95 13.53 -12.01
C ALA A 48 -1.23 14.32 -10.90
N PRO A 49 -0.34 13.67 -10.11
CA PRO A 49 -0.21 12.22 -9.96
C PRO A 49 -1.53 11.56 -9.54
N LYS A 50 -1.75 10.30 -9.94
CA LYS A 50 -2.99 9.58 -9.60
C LYS A 50 -3.02 9.28 -8.09
N ALA A 51 -4.04 9.75 -7.40
CA ALA A 51 -4.24 9.44 -5.99
C ALA A 51 -5.72 9.55 -5.59
N ALA A 52 -6.06 8.88 -4.49
CA ALA A 52 -7.32 9.01 -3.80
C ALA A 52 -7.04 9.40 -2.36
N PHE A 53 -7.76 10.40 -1.88
CA PHE A 53 -7.73 10.90 -0.52
C PHE A 53 -8.97 10.46 0.23
N LEU A 54 -8.77 10.01 1.46
CA LEU A 54 -9.81 9.79 2.46
C LEU A 54 -9.56 10.82 3.57
N ILE A 55 -10.44 11.80 3.67
CA ILE A 55 -10.33 12.94 4.59
C ILE A 55 -11.32 12.73 5.73
N PHE A 56 -10.83 12.77 6.97
CA PHE A 56 -11.63 12.51 8.16
C PHE A 56 -11.83 13.79 8.97
N THR A 57 -12.94 13.86 9.72
CA THR A 57 -13.23 14.99 10.61
C THR A 57 -12.12 15.29 11.60
N SER A 58 -11.33 14.29 12.01
CA SER A 58 -10.18 14.44 12.91
C SER A 58 -8.96 15.14 12.32
N GLY A 59 -9.06 15.67 11.09
CA GLY A 59 -7.93 16.26 10.38
C GLY A 59 -6.98 15.24 9.74
N LYS A 60 -7.19 13.95 10.01
CA LYS A 60 -6.45 12.85 9.39
C LYS A 60 -6.79 12.78 7.90
N VAL A 61 -5.76 12.63 7.08
CA VAL A 61 -5.86 12.37 5.65
C VAL A 61 -5.12 11.09 5.32
N VAL A 62 -5.76 10.18 4.61
CA VAL A 62 -5.15 8.97 4.05
C VAL A 62 -5.06 9.14 2.54
N CYS A 63 -3.89 8.88 1.97
CA CYS A 63 -3.62 8.90 0.54
C CYS A 63 -3.30 7.48 0.05
N THR A 64 -3.90 7.08 -1.08
CA THR A 64 -3.60 5.80 -1.75
C THR A 64 -3.63 5.96 -3.28
N GLY A 65 -3.02 5.04 -4.01
CA GLY A 65 -3.00 4.99 -5.48
C GLY A 65 -1.73 5.53 -6.12
N ALA A 66 -0.83 6.13 -5.34
CA ALA A 66 0.49 6.55 -5.78
C ALA A 66 1.43 5.34 -5.93
N LYS A 67 2.41 5.42 -6.83
CA LYS A 67 3.34 4.32 -7.14
C LYS A 67 4.73 4.47 -6.52
N ASN A 68 4.98 5.56 -5.81
CA ASN A 68 6.23 5.81 -5.11
C ASN A 68 5.98 6.84 -4.00
N VAL A 69 6.96 6.98 -3.09
CA VAL A 69 6.85 7.85 -1.92
C VAL A 69 6.91 9.34 -2.31
N GLU A 70 7.59 9.69 -3.40
CA GLU A 70 7.71 11.07 -3.87
C GLU A 70 6.38 11.63 -4.40
N ASP A 71 5.64 10.82 -5.15
CA ASP A 71 4.29 11.13 -5.62
C ASP A 71 3.34 11.32 -4.43
N VAL A 72 3.44 10.46 -3.40
CA VAL A 72 2.66 10.64 -2.16
C VAL A 72 2.93 12.01 -1.53
N ARG A 73 4.20 12.39 -1.40
CA ARG A 73 4.57 13.72 -0.86
C ARG A 73 3.97 14.84 -1.70
N THR A 74 4.15 14.75 -3.02
CA THR A 74 3.63 15.73 -3.97
C THR A 74 2.12 15.91 -3.86
N VAL A 75 1.35 14.81 -3.86
CA VAL A 75 -0.12 14.90 -3.81
C VAL A 75 -0.61 15.38 -2.44
N ILE A 76 0.03 15.00 -1.33
CA ILE A 76 -0.32 15.50 0.01
C ILE A 76 -0.07 17.00 0.13
N THR A 77 1.09 17.49 -0.33
CA THR A 77 1.39 18.91 -0.34
C THR A 77 0.42 19.70 -1.21
N ASN A 78 0.05 19.17 -2.37
CA ASN A 78 -0.96 19.79 -3.24
C ASN A 78 -2.35 19.80 -2.60
N MET A 79 -2.72 18.73 -1.89
CA MET A 79 -3.96 18.66 -1.11
C MET A 79 -3.99 19.73 -0.02
N ALA A 80 -2.92 19.86 0.77
CA ALA A 80 -2.82 20.87 1.81
C ALA A 80 -2.99 22.30 1.24
N LYS A 81 -2.34 22.61 0.12
CA LYS A 81 -2.51 23.88 -0.59
C LYS A 81 -3.93 24.10 -1.10
N THR A 82 -4.57 23.05 -1.62
CA THR A 82 -5.95 23.09 -2.13
C THR A 82 -6.93 23.40 -1.00
N LEU A 83 -6.84 22.68 0.13
CA LEU A 83 -7.67 22.92 1.31
C LEU A 83 -7.48 24.35 1.86
N LYS A 84 -6.23 24.84 1.86
CA LYS A 84 -5.95 26.23 2.24
C LYS A 84 -6.61 27.24 1.30
N SER A 85 -6.60 26.98 0.00
CA SER A 85 -7.19 27.88 -1.01
C SER A 85 -8.72 27.97 -0.93
N ILE A 86 -9.40 26.93 -0.44
CA ILE A 86 -10.85 26.92 -0.23
C ILE A 86 -11.25 27.38 1.18
N GLY A 87 -10.36 28.10 1.88
CA GLY A 87 -10.70 28.80 3.12
C GLY A 87 -10.51 28.00 4.41
N PHE A 88 -9.70 26.93 4.40
CA PHE A 88 -9.22 26.28 5.64
C PHE A 88 -7.86 26.87 6.03
N GLU A 89 -7.85 27.85 6.94
CA GLU A 89 -6.61 28.58 7.28
C GLU A 89 -5.66 27.79 8.19
N LYS A 90 -6.20 26.91 9.03
CA LYS A 90 -5.45 26.09 10.00
C LYS A 90 -4.98 24.77 9.37
N ILE A 91 -4.28 24.88 8.24
CA ILE A 91 -3.71 23.73 7.52
C ILE A 91 -2.20 23.71 7.69
N ASP A 92 -1.67 22.55 8.07
CA ASP A 92 -0.25 22.25 8.01
C ASP A 92 0.19 22.03 6.55
N LEU A 93 1.10 22.88 6.08
CA LEU A 93 1.65 22.83 4.73
C LEU A 93 2.93 21.98 4.62
N GLU A 94 3.53 21.64 5.75
CA GLU A 94 4.72 20.79 5.85
C GLU A 94 4.44 19.59 6.77
N PRO A 95 3.35 18.85 6.53
CA PRO A 95 2.89 17.86 7.48
C PRO A 95 3.79 16.63 7.45
N GLU A 96 3.92 15.96 8.60
CA GLU A 96 4.62 14.69 8.67
C GLU A 96 3.82 13.62 7.90
N ILE A 97 4.49 12.90 7.01
CA ILE A 97 3.89 11.86 6.17
C ILE A 97 4.36 10.50 6.66
N HIS A 98 3.40 9.67 7.06
CA HIS A 98 3.67 8.33 7.54
C HIS A 98 3.19 7.30 6.52
N VAL A 99 4.14 6.56 5.92
CA VAL A 99 3.82 5.40 5.09
C VAL A 99 3.19 4.32 5.96
N GLN A 100 2.00 3.88 5.55
CA GLN A 100 1.22 2.87 6.24
C GLN A 100 1.41 1.49 5.63
N ASN A 101 1.53 1.43 4.30
CA ASN A 101 1.68 0.20 3.56
C ASN A 101 2.27 0.47 2.17
N ILE A 102 3.15 -0.42 1.73
CA ILE A 102 3.63 -0.53 0.36
C ILE A 102 3.19 -1.88 -0.18
N VAL A 103 2.65 -1.87 -1.39
CA VAL A 103 2.41 -3.07 -2.19
C VAL A 103 3.43 -3.08 -3.30
N ALA A 104 4.20 -4.15 -3.38
CA ALA A 104 5.21 -4.34 -4.41
C ALA A 104 4.99 -5.69 -5.11
N SER A 105 5.44 -5.79 -6.35
CA SER A 105 5.48 -7.04 -7.11
C SER A 105 6.92 -7.40 -7.47
N ALA A 106 7.19 -8.68 -7.66
CA ALA A 106 8.44 -9.18 -8.21
C ALA A 106 8.15 -10.42 -9.06
N ASP A 107 9.13 -10.86 -9.83
CA ASP A 107 8.99 -12.02 -10.71
C ASP A 107 10.27 -12.84 -10.68
N LEU A 108 10.15 -14.09 -10.23
CA LEU A 108 11.24 -15.06 -10.18
C LEU A 108 11.58 -15.65 -11.56
N LYS A 109 10.76 -15.36 -12.59
CA LYS A 109 10.96 -15.77 -13.99
C LYS A 109 11.05 -17.29 -14.19
N THR A 110 10.32 -18.04 -13.37
CA THR A 110 10.24 -19.50 -13.45
C THR A 110 8.93 -20.01 -12.87
N ASP A 111 8.46 -21.16 -13.34
CA ASP A 111 7.27 -21.81 -12.81
C ASP A 111 7.58 -22.51 -11.47
N LEU A 112 6.65 -22.41 -10.53
CA LEU A 112 6.76 -22.89 -9.17
C LEU A 112 5.72 -23.97 -8.88
N ASN A 113 6.17 -25.07 -8.28
CA ASN A 113 5.26 -26.07 -7.73
C ASN A 113 4.81 -25.66 -6.32
N LEU A 114 3.68 -24.96 -6.23
CA LEU A 114 3.16 -24.45 -4.96
C LEU A 114 2.85 -25.56 -3.94
N ASN A 115 2.48 -26.78 -4.39
CA ASN A 115 2.29 -27.92 -3.49
C ASN A 115 3.61 -28.32 -2.82
N ALA A 116 4.70 -28.41 -3.60
CA ALA A 116 6.01 -28.74 -3.07
C ALA A 116 6.53 -27.65 -2.13
N ILE A 117 6.32 -26.38 -2.47
CA ILE A 117 6.68 -25.23 -1.62
C ILE A 117 5.91 -25.26 -0.31
N ALA A 118 4.60 -25.53 -0.35
CA ALA A 118 3.78 -25.60 0.85
C ALA A 118 4.26 -26.71 1.80
N LEU A 119 4.60 -27.88 1.25
CA LEU A 119 5.15 -28.98 2.04
C LEU A 119 6.53 -28.64 2.61
N GLY A 120 7.38 -27.95 1.86
CA GLY A 120 8.75 -27.62 2.25
C GLY A 120 8.87 -26.50 3.29
N LEU A 121 8.05 -25.44 3.19
CA LEU A 121 8.11 -24.29 4.11
C LEU A 121 7.49 -24.57 5.49
N GLY A 122 6.69 -25.63 5.60
CA GLY A 122 5.95 -25.95 6.81
C GLY A 122 4.75 -25.04 7.05
N LEU A 123 3.66 -25.62 7.57
CA LEU A 123 2.33 -25.00 7.66
C LEU A 123 2.21 -23.80 8.63
N GLU A 124 3.21 -23.55 9.49
CA GLU A 124 3.07 -22.55 10.56
C GLU A 124 2.98 -21.11 10.06
N ASN A 125 3.55 -20.81 8.88
CA ASN A 125 3.61 -19.45 8.34
C ASN A 125 3.05 -19.36 6.90
N ILE A 126 2.42 -20.42 6.41
CA ILE A 126 1.85 -20.48 5.06
C ILE A 126 0.37 -20.80 5.09
N GLU A 127 -0.37 -20.28 4.12
CA GLU A 127 -1.75 -20.68 3.83
C GLU A 127 -1.83 -20.96 2.32
N TYR A 128 -2.22 -22.18 1.93
CA TYR A 128 -2.37 -22.55 0.53
C TYR A 128 -3.59 -23.47 0.35
N GLU A 129 -4.65 -22.88 -0.19
CA GLU A 129 -5.93 -23.54 -0.46
C GLU A 129 -6.32 -23.19 -1.91
N PRO A 130 -5.82 -23.90 -2.93
CA PRO A 130 -5.93 -23.51 -4.34
C PRO A 130 -7.37 -23.36 -4.84
N GLU A 131 -8.32 -24.08 -4.25
CA GLU A 131 -9.75 -23.98 -4.53
C GLU A 131 -10.37 -22.66 -4.03
N GLN A 132 -9.76 -22.02 -3.04
CA GLN A 132 -10.19 -20.73 -2.48
C GLN A 132 -9.38 -19.55 -3.03
N PHE A 133 -8.07 -19.73 -3.20
CA PHE A 133 -7.15 -18.71 -3.68
C PHE A 133 -5.98 -19.32 -4.45
N PRO A 134 -5.66 -18.85 -5.68
CA PRO A 134 -4.67 -19.50 -6.55
C PRO A 134 -3.20 -19.30 -6.13
N GLY A 135 -2.91 -18.47 -5.13
CA GLY A 135 -1.55 -18.21 -4.64
C GLY A 135 -1.31 -18.83 -3.27
N LEU A 136 -0.04 -19.07 -2.94
CA LEU A 136 0.39 -19.39 -1.58
C LEU A 136 0.60 -18.08 -0.81
N VAL A 137 0.01 -17.97 0.38
CA VAL A 137 0.24 -16.84 1.28
C VAL A 137 1.39 -17.23 2.22
N TYR A 138 2.47 -16.46 2.25
CA TYR A 138 3.59 -16.64 3.17
C TYR A 138 3.76 -15.43 4.06
N ARG A 139 3.73 -15.63 5.38
CA ARG A 139 3.81 -14.57 6.39
C ARG A 139 5.22 -14.51 6.98
N ILE A 140 5.92 -13.41 6.74
CA ILE A 140 7.25 -13.15 7.28
C ILE A 140 7.09 -12.23 8.50
N LYS A 141 7.72 -12.61 9.61
CA LYS A 141 7.64 -11.83 10.87
C LYS A 141 8.62 -10.66 10.89
N GLN A 142 9.78 -10.82 10.27
CA GLN A 142 10.83 -9.81 10.20
C GLN A 142 11.51 -9.85 8.83
N PRO A 143 11.32 -8.83 7.96
CA PRO A 143 10.38 -7.71 8.13
C PRO A 143 8.93 -8.21 8.21
N LYS A 144 8.04 -7.42 8.83
CA LYS A 144 6.62 -7.80 9.02
C LYS A 144 5.85 -7.63 7.70
N VAL A 145 5.96 -8.62 6.81
CA VAL A 145 5.36 -8.59 5.47
C VAL A 145 4.62 -9.89 5.16
N VAL A 146 3.71 -9.82 4.20
CA VAL A 146 3.03 -10.97 3.61
C VAL A 146 3.41 -11.04 2.15
N VAL A 147 3.88 -12.20 1.71
CA VAL A 147 4.22 -12.49 0.32
C VAL A 147 3.20 -13.47 -0.25
N LEU A 148 2.55 -13.07 -1.34
CA LEU A 148 1.72 -13.95 -2.15
C LEU A 148 2.60 -14.53 -3.25
N ILE A 149 2.70 -15.86 -3.31
CA ILE A 149 3.54 -16.59 -4.27
C ILE A 149 2.61 -17.29 -5.26
N PHE A 150 2.78 -16.99 -6.55
CA PHE A 150 1.98 -17.61 -7.61
C PHE A 150 2.78 -18.67 -8.36
N SER A 151 2.09 -19.67 -8.92
CA SER A 151 2.72 -20.75 -9.69
C SER A 151 3.53 -20.24 -10.89
N SER A 152 3.21 -19.06 -11.42
CA SER A 152 3.99 -18.40 -12.49
C SER A 152 5.35 -17.80 -12.06
N GLY A 153 5.72 -17.90 -10.79
CA GLY A 153 6.92 -17.23 -10.23
C GLY A 153 6.72 -15.76 -9.87
N LYS A 154 5.54 -15.19 -10.16
CA LYS A 154 5.16 -13.86 -9.69
C LYS A 154 5.00 -13.86 -8.17
N LEU A 155 5.47 -12.77 -7.57
CA LEU A 155 5.36 -12.48 -6.14
C LEU A 155 4.64 -11.14 -5.95
N VAL A 156 3.78 -11.05 -4.94
CA VAL A 156 3.21 -9.78 -4.45
C VAL A 156 3.53 -9.65 -2.97
N VAL A 157 4.21 -8.58 -2.59
CA VAL A 157 4.56 -8.27 -1.20
C VAL A 157 3.67 -7.14 -0.71
N THR A 158 3.11 -7.28 0.49
CA THR A 158 2.35 -6.24 1.19
C THR A 158 2.68 -6.24 2.68
N GLY A 159 2.40 -5.13 3.36
CA GLY A 159 2.61 -4.96 4.81
C GLY A 159 3.86 -4.16 5.15
N GLY A 160 4.82 -4.09 4.22
CA GLY A 160 6.03 -3.28 4.39
C GLY A 160 5.71 -1.78 4.39
N LYS A 161 6.53 -1.01 5.10
CA LYS A 161 6.46 0.45 5.18
C LYS A 161 7.60 1.14 4.43
N THR A 162 8.62 0.40 4.05
CA THR A 162 9.71 0.89 3.20
C THR A 162 9.94 -0.07 2.02
N PRO A 163 10.48 0.43 0.89
CA PRO A 163 10.84 -0.44 -0.25
C PRO A 163 11.79 -1.57 0.15
N GLU A 164 12.75 -1.28 1.04
CA GLU A 164 13.75 -2.24 1.52
C GLU A 164 13.10 -3.40 2.29
N GLU A 165 12.07 -3.13 3.10
CA GLU A 165 11.30 -4.20 3.76
C GLU A 165 10.58 -5.11 2.74
N CYS A 166 10.12 -4.55 1.63
CA CYS A 166 9.51 -5.33 0.55
C CYS A 166 10.54 -6.15 -0.23
N GLU A 167 11.70 -5.57 -0.53
CA GLU A 167 12.83 -6.26 -1.18
C GLU A 167 13.33 -7.42 -0.33
N GLU A 168 13.51 -7.22 0.97
CA GLU A 168 13.92 -8.26 1.90
C GLU A 168 12.88 -9.40 1.96
N GLY A 169 11.59 -9.09 1.90
CA GLY A 169 10.54 -10.10 1.80
C GLY A 169 10.68 -11.00 0.56
N VAL A 170 11.02 -10.41 -0.60
CA VAL A 170 11.32 -11.17 -1.83
C VAL A 170 12.60 -11.99 -1.67
N HIS A 171 13.64 -11.39 -1.07
CA HIS A 171 14.91 -12.05 -0.84
C HIS A 171 14.77 -13.29 0.04
N ILE A 172 14.04 -13.20 1.16
CA ILE A 172 13.75 -14.33 2.06
C ILE A 172 13.05 -15.46 1.29
N VAL A 173 12.02 -15.15 0.49
CA VAL A 173 11.32 -16.17 -0.31
C VAL A 173 12.28 -16.86 -1.27
N ARG A 174 13.07 -16.09 -2.04
CA ARG A 174 14.05 -16.64 -2.97
C ARG A 174 15.04 -17.58 -2.26
N MET A 175 15.62 -17.15 -1.15
CA MET A 175 16.58 -17.95 -0.38
C MET A 175 15.96 -19.25 0.13
N GLN A 176 14.72 -19.22 0.62
CA GLN A 176 14.03 -20.42 1.07
C GLN A 176 13.81 -21.41 -0.09
N LEU A 177 13.37 -20.91 -1.24
CA LEU A 177 13.15 -21.75 -2.42
C LEU A 177 14.45 -22.35 -2.96
N GLU A 178 15.54 -21.57 -3.03
CA GLU A 178 16.87 -22.06 -3.43
C GLU A 178 17.40 -23.13 -2.46
N ASN A 179 17.25 -22.94 -1.15
CA ASN A 179 17.65 -23.93 -0.14
C ASN A 179 16.88 -25.25 -0.23
N MET A 180 15.64 -25.21 -0.71
CA MET A 180 14.80 -26.39 -0.95
C MET A 180 15.06 -27.04 -2.33
N GLY A 181 15.90 -26.44 -3.18
CA GLY A 181 16.10 -26.88 -4.57
C GLY A 181 14.85 -26.73 -5.45
N LEU A 182 14.01 -25.73 -5.13
CA LEU A 182 12.76 -25.41 -5.83
C LEU A 182 12.90 -24.18 -6.75
N LEU A 183 14.12 -23.66 -6.89
CA LEU A 183 14.54 -22.61 -7.84
C LEU A 183 15.79 -23.04 -8.60
#